data_AF-A0A962RC73-F1
#
_entry.id   AF-A0A962RC73-F1
#
_cell.length_a   1.000
_cell.length_b   1.000
_cell.length_c   1.000
_cell.angle_alpha   90.00
_cell.angle_beta   90.00
_cell.angle_gamma   90.00
#
_symmetry.space_group_name_H-M   'P 1'
#
loop_
_entity.id
_entity.type
_entity.pdbx_description
1 polymer ?
#
loop_
_entity_poly.entity_id
_entity_poly.type
_entity_poly.pdbx_seq_one_letter_code
_entity_poly.pdbx_strand_id
1 'polypeptide(L)'
;MREDQRHRSSRRHRPDASGDSTSPGDGSRNSPSEYERSTSDDQRSEGRSSRHRSRRSSSSSTAGLYKCKRTLTIFKSLFFLIIIGIIAALIFVRGYLSNANERLREQDYEIKTLTEKRDYFEGRVAFFKDQIKSLVAGKIPDLNELIFDQVIEVNQDYVKNLVFSVSKKSDQTRYEYQIVLHNKTPIVVQPRVKVLLFDRTGLQIGISDLKGIKDNVLIPGETRSLHAVFDISLENRLPTYFLLMVK
;
A
#
# COMPACT_ATOMS: atom_id res chain seq x y z
N MET A 1 63.07 34.94 -8.81
CA MET A 1 61.71 35.12 -9.35
C MET A 1 60.76 34.33 -8.43
N ARG A 2 59.60 34.83 -7.96
CA ARG A 2 58.45 35.47 -8.66
C ARG A 2 57.80 34.53 -9.69
N GLU A 3 56.48 34.35 -9.76
CA GLU A 3 55.34 34.73 -8.90
C GLU A 3 54.83 33.51 -8.08
N ASP A 4 54.05 33.58 -6.99
CA ASP A 4 53.11 34.56 -6.41
C ASP A 4 51.72 34.66 -7.10
N GLN A 5 50.90 33.62 -6.95
CA GLN A 5 49.43 33.76 -7.05
C GLN A 5 48.75 33.42 -5.72
N ARG A 6 47.71 34.20 -5.42
CA ARG A 6 46.97 34.22 -4.16
C ARG A 6 45.48 33.99 -4.40
N HIS A 7 44.71 34.04 -3.31
CA HIS A 7 43.24 34.12 -3.25
C HIS A 7 42.50 32.77 -3.30
N ARG A 8 41.36 32.61 -2.60
CA ARG A 8 40.69 33.52 -1.66
C ARG A 8 39.91 32.73 -0.59
N SER A 9 39.84 33.28 0.62
CA SER A 9 38.98 32.80 1.69
C SER A 9 37.69 33.62 1.80
N SER A 10 36.54 32.93 1.88
CA SER A 10 35.25 33.38 2.38
C SER A 10 34.45 32.13 2.78
N ARG A 11 34.00 31.87 4.01
CA ARG A 11 33.39 32.67 5.10
C ARG A 11 31.85 32.73 5.02
N ARG A 12 31.21 31.78 5.74
CA ARG A 12 29.83 31.79 6.29
C ARG A 12 28.66 32.08 5.33
N HIS A 13 27.67 31.17 5.31
CA HIS A 13 26.37 31.48 5.92
C HIS A 13 25.53 30.22 6.20
N ARG A 14 24.81 30.24 7.34
CA ARG A 14 23.48 29.62 7.52
C ARG A 14 22.49 30.79 7.41
N PRO A 15 21.24 30.58 6.95
CA PRO A 15 20.19 30.23 7.92
C PRO A 15 19.16 29.24 7.35
N ASP A 16 18.04 29.10 8.07
CA ASP A 16 16.94 28.17 7.84
C ASP A 16 15.81 28.81 6.99
N ALA A 17 15.08 27.98 6.22
CA ALA A 17 13.70 28.14 5.70
C ALA A 17 13.42 26.93 4.76
N SER A 18 12.29 26.20 4.73
CA SER A 18 10.85 26.46 4.96
C SER A 18 10.13 27.22 3.82
N GLY A 19 9.39 26.48 3.00
CA GLY A 19 8.58 26.95 1.85
C GLY A 19 8.48 25.82 0.82
N ASP A 20 7.36 25.14 0.51
CA ASP A 20 5.92 25.46 0.39
C ASP A 20 5.48 25.81 -1.06
N SER A 21 4.16 25.67 -1.36
CA SER A 21 3.48 25.66 -2.67
C SER A 21 3.69 24.37 -3.50
N THR A 22 2.71 23.80 -4.23
CA THR A 22 1.28 24.11 -4.51
C THR A 22 0.56 22.77 -4.83
N SER A 23 -0.69 22.42 -4.46
CA SER A 23 -2.04 23.03 -4.66
C SER A 23 -2.42 23.24 -6.14
N PRO A 24 -3.70 23.14 -6.60
CA PRO A 24 -5.00 23.12 -5.90
C PRO A 24 -5.70 21.72 -5.93
N GLY A 25 -6.94 21.45 -5.50
CA GLY A 25 -8.14 22.17 -4.97
C GLY A 25 -9.39 21.33 -5.34
N ASP A 26 -10.66 21.63 -5.04
CA ASP A 26 -11.40 22.48 -4.09
C ASP A 26 -12.87 21.92 -4.10
N GLY A 27 -13.77 22.01 -3.11
CA GLY A 27 -13.77 22.62 -1.77
C GLY A 27 -15.23 22.71 -1.25
N SER A 28 -15.54 23.70 -0.40
CA SER A 28 -16.87 23.98 0.21
C SER A 28 -17.42 22.92 1.20
N ARG A 29 -18.15 23.25 2.29
CA ARG A 29 -18.58 24.55 2.88
C ARG A 29 -19.03 24.36 4.34
N ASN A 30 -18.82 25.39 5.18
CA ASN A 30 -19.59 25.84 6.38
C ASN A 30 -19.98 24.81 7.48
N SER A 31 -19.88 25.07 8.79
CA SER A 31 -20.20 26.32 9.54
C SER A 31 -19.44 26.44 10.89
N PRO A 32 -19.44 27.62 11.55
CA PRO A 32 -18.92 27.84 12.93
C PRO A 32 -19.81 27.17 14.01
N SER A 33 -19.36 26.92 15.25
CA SER A 33 -18.93 27.84 16.34
C SER A 33 -20.05 28.78 16.84
N GLU A 34 -20.15 29.16 18.13
CA GLU A 34 -19.23 28.98 19.26
C GLU A 34 -19.96 28.86 20.62
N TYR A 35 -19.20 28.87 21.73
CA TYR A 35 -19.71 28.80 23.10
C TYR A 35 -20.04 30.18 23.71
N GLU A 36 -20.81 30.12 24.79
CA GLU A 36 -20.74 30.97 26.00
C GLU A 36 -21.65 32.22 26.18
N ARG A 37 -22.26 32.24 27.38
CA ARG A 37 -22.34 33.34 28.38
C ARG A 37 -23.69 34.02 28.68
N SER A 38 -23.89 34.20 29.99
CA SER A 38 -24.98 34.91 30.71
C SER A 38 -24.94 36.45 30.45
N THR A 39 -25.92 37.29 30.80
CA THR A 39 -26.44 37.58 32.17
C THR A 39 -27.69 38.49 32.21
N SER A 40 -28.55 38.27 33.23
CA SER A 40 -29.23 39.25 34.12
C SER A 40 -30.27 40.31 33.65
N ASP A 41 -31.22 40.59 34.58
CA ASP A 41 -31.98 41.84 34.85
C ASP A 41 -32.97 42.40 33.77
N ASP A 42 -34.10 43.08 34.04
CA ASP A 42 -35.08 43.27 35.16
C ASP A 42 -36.38 43.89 34.47
N GLN A 43 -37.46 44.52 35.00
CA GLN A 43 -37.89 45.00 36.33
C GLN A 43 -39.44 45.21 36.43
N ARG A 44 -40.06 44.69 37.52
CA ARG A 44 -41.38 45.11 38.12
C ARG A 44 -42.66 44.95 37.23
N SER A 45 -43.91 45.15 37.70
CA SER A 45 -44.45 45.71 38.97
C SER A 45 -45.83 45.13 39.37
N GLU A 46 -46.10 45.09 40.69
CA GLU A 46 -47.38 45.27 41.42
C GLU A 46 -48.70 44.52 41.02
N GLY A 47 -49.60 44.15 41.94
CA GLY A 47 -49.49 44.17 43.42
C GLY A 47 -50.81 44.01 44.21
N ARG A 48 -50.68 44.04 45.54
CA ARG A 48 -51.69 44.31 46.61
C ARG A 48 -52.80 43.31 46.97
N SER A 49 -52.59 42.67 48.13
CA SER A 49 -53.59 42.43 49.22
C SER A 49 -54.66 41.33 49.00
N SER A 50 -55.38 40.83 50.02
CA SER A 50 -55.54 41.30 51.42
C SER A 50 -55.61 40.15 52.46
N ARG A 51 -55.96 40.47 53.71
CA ARG A 51 -55.94 39.56 54.90
C ARG A 51 -57.34 38.96 55.14
N HIS A 52 -57.45 37.72 55.65
CA HIS A 52 -57.89 37.47 57.06
C HIS A 52 -58.12 35.98 57.46
N ARG A 53 -57.61 35.64 58.65
CA ARG A 53 -58.19 34.79 59.72
C ARG A 53 -59.20 33.63 59.39
N SER A 54 -58.71 32.40 59.62
CA SER A 54 -59.06 31.53 60.78
C SER A 54 -60.11 30.40 60.69
N ARG A 55 -59.80 29.34 61.48
CA ARG A 55 -60.67 28.44 62.29
C ARG A 55 -61.59 27.38 61.62
N ARG A 56 -61.20 26.12 61.92
CA ARG A 56 -62.02 25.00 62.44
C ARG A 56 -63.05 24.32 61.52
N SER A 57 -63.48 23.13 61.99
CA SER A 57 -64.61 22.28 61.54
C SER A 57 -64.50 21.75 60.10
N SER A 58 -64.27 20.46 59.82
CA SER A 58 -64.90 19.19 60.26
C SER A 58 -66.07 18.73 59.38
N SER A 59 -66.24 17.40 59.36
CA SER A 59 -67.44 16.64 58.95
C SER A 59 -67.93 16.67 57.49
N SER A 60 -67.84 15.48 56.86
CA SER A 60 -68.95 14.77 56.18
C SER A 60 -69.30 15.06 54.71
N SER A 61 -69.95 14.05 54.10
CA SER A 61 -70.49 13.93 52.73
C SER A 61 -69.46 13.96 51.58
N THR A 62 -69.41 13.05 50.60
CA THR A 62 -70.39 12.16 49.89
C THR A 62 -71.26 12.82 48.81
N ALA A 63 -70.65 13.28 47.71
CA ALA A 63 -71.25 13.32 46.36
C ALA A 63 -70.16 13.59 45.29
N GLY A 64 -70.30 13.08 44.04
CA GLY A 64 -69.43 13.52 42.93
C GLY A 64 -69.05 12.52 41.81
N LEU A 65 -69.75 11.40 41.65
CA LEU A 65 -69.37 10.27 40.76
C LEU A 65 -69.43 10.52 39.21
N TYR A 66 -69.22 11.76 38.75
CA TYR A 66 -69.42 12.16 37.35
C TYR A 66 -68.17 12.66 36.59
N LYS A 67 -67.00 12.78 37.24
CA LYS A 67 -65.75 13.22 36.56
C LYS A 67 -64.86 12.08 36.04
N CYS A 68 -65.16 10.81 36.33
CA CYS A 68 -64.29 9.67 36.01
C CYS A 68 -64.27 9.25 34.51
N LYS A 69 -65.32 9.55 33.73
CA LYS A 69 -65.40 9.10 32.32
C LYS A 69 -64.52 9.89 31.34
N ARG A 70 -64.19 11.17 31.64
CA ARG A 70 -63.45 12.07 30.72
C ARG A 70 -61.93 11.89 30.75
N THR A 71 -61.36 11.39 31.85
CA THR A 71 -59.94 11.01 31.93
C THR A 71 -59.67 9.72 31.17
N LEU A 72 -60.58 8.75 31.24
CA LEU A 72 -60.44 7.43 30.60
C LEU A 72 -60.36 7.52 29.06
N THR A 73 -61.04 8.50 28.44
CA THR A 73 -60.87 8.82 27.02
C THR A 73 -59.49 9.37 26.67
N ILE A 74 -58.88 10.18 27.56
CA ILE A 74 -57.54 10.76 27.34
C ILE A 74 -56.46 9.67 27.44
N PHE A 75 -56.56 8.76 28.42
CA PHE A 75 -55.66 7.61 28.50
C PHE A 75 -55.78 6.69 27.28
N LYS A 76 -56.99 6.50 26.73
CA LYS A 76 -57.18 5.73 25.48
C LYS A 76 -56.52 6.41 24.27
N SER A 77 -56.68 7.73 24.09
CA SER A 77 -56.02 8.43 22.98
C SER A 77 -54.50 8.43 23.13
N LEU A 78 -53.98 8.59 24.35
CA LEU A 78 -52.54 8.52 24.64
C LEU A 78 -51.96 7.13 24.30
N PHE A 79 -52.67 6.06 24.68
CA PHE A 79 -52.27 4.68 24.39
C PHE A 79 -52.25 4.38 22.88
N PHE A 80 -53.24 4.86 22.13
CA PHE A 80 -53.23 4.79 20.66
C PHE A 80 -52.04 5.57 20.05
N LEU A 81 -51.73 6.76 20.57
CA LEU A 81 -50.58 7.55 20.11
C LEU A 81 -49.24 6.82 20.34
N ILE A 82 -49.08 6.16 21.48
CA ILE A 82 -47.90 5.33 21.79
C ILE A 82 -47.80 4.14 20.83
N ILE A 83 -48.90 3.43 20.55
CA ILE A 83 -48.92 2.32 19.58
C ILE A 83 -48.55 2.80 18.17
N ILE A 84 -49.10 3.94 17.72
CA ILE A 84 -48.77 4.53 16.41
C ILE A 84 -47.29 4.90 16.35
N GLY A 85 -46.73 5.48 17.42
CA GLY A 85 -45.30 5.79 17.52
C GLY A 85 -44.40 4.54 17.43
N ILE A 86 -44.77 3.44 18.10
CA ILE A 86 -44.06 2.16 18.03
C ILE A 86 -44.11 1.58 16.61
N ILE A 87 -45.28 1.61 15.95
CA ILE A 87 -45.42 1.13 14.56
C ILE A 87 -44.58 1.98 13.60
N ALA A 88 -44.60 3.31 13.73
CA ALA A 88 -43.78 4.20 12.93
C ALA A 88 -42.27 3.96 13.13
N ALA A 89 -41.83 3.75 14.37
CA ALA A 89 -40.44 3.41 14.68
C ALA A 89 -40.01 2.05 14.07
N LEU A 90 -40.87 1.03 14.12
CA LEU A 90 -40.60 -0.27 13.49
C LEU A 90 -40.49 -0.17 11.97
N ILE A 91 -41.34 0.63 11.31
CA ILE A 91 -41.26 0.90 9.87
C ILE A 91 -39.94 1.61 9.53
N PHE A 92 -39.58 2.66 10.29
CA PHE A 92 -38.35 3.43 10.09
C PHE A 92 -37.09 2.56 10.25
N VAL A 93 -37.00 1.78 11.34
CA VAL A 93 -35.88 0.86 11.59
C VAL A 93 -35.78 -0.20 10.49
N ARG A 94 -36.90 -0.75 10.01
CA ARG A 94 -36.90 -1.74 8.92
C ARG A 94 -36.45 -1.14 7.58
N GLY A 95 -36.83 0.10 7.28
CA GLY A 95 -36.36 0.85 6.09
C GLY A 95 -34.88 1.19 6.16
N TYR A 96 -34.38 1.56 7.34
CA TYR A 96 -32.95 1.84 7.54
C TYR A 96 -32.09 0.58 7.40
N LEU A 97 -32.53 -0.54 7.99
CA LEU A 97 -31.83 -1.83 7.90
C LEU A 97 -31.87 -2.45 6.50
N SER A 98 -32.94 -2.26 5.72
CA SER A 98 -32.97 -2.73 4.31
C SER A 98 -31.96 -1.96 3.45
N ASN A 99 -31.98 -0.63 3.50
CA ASN A 99 -31.03 0.21 2.76
C ASN A 99 -29.56 -0.05 3.15
N ALA A 100 -29.30 -0.41 4.42
CA ALA A 100 -27.96 -0.80 4.86
C ALA A 100 -27.54 -2.17 4.29
N ASN A 101 -28.44 -3.16 4.32
CA ASN A 101 -28.18 -4.50 3.77
C ASN A 101 -28.05 -4.52 2.25
N GLU A 102 -28.76 -3.66 1.51
CA GLU A 102 -28.63 -3.58 0.05
C GLU A 102 -27.24 -3.07 -0.35
N ARG A 103 -26.75 -1.99 0.28
CA ARG A 103 -25.39 -1.46 0.03
C ARG A 103 -24.29 -2.46 0.35
N LEU A 104 -24.44 -3.26 1.42
CA LEU A 104 -23.49 -4.33 1.74
C LEU A 104 -23.48 -5.41 0.65
N ARG A 105 -24.65 -5.81 0.14
CA ARG A 105 -24.76 -6.81 -0.93
C ARG A 105 -24.25 -6.32 -2.28
N GLU A 106 -24.37 -5.02 -2.57
CA GLU A 106 -23.72 -4.39 -3.73
C GLU A 106 -22.19 -4.44 -3.61
N GLN A 107 -21.64 -4.10 -2.44
CA GLN A 107 -20.20 -4.17 -2.17
C GLN A 107 -19.66 -5.61 -2.21
N ASP A 108 -20.34 -6.57 -1.59
CA ASP A 108 -19.98 -8.00 -1.67
C ASP A 108 -19.95 -8.50 -3.12
N TYR A 109 -20.91 -8.06 -3.94
CA TYR A 109 -20.97 -8.41 -5.35
C TYR A 109 -19.83 -7.77 -6.16
N GLU A 110 -19.55 -6.48 -5.94
CA GLU A 110 -18.42 -5.80 -6.59
C GLU A 110 -17.09 -6.47 -6.24
N ILE A 111 -16.82 -6.69 -4.94
CA ILE A 111 -15.62 -7.39 -4.44
C ILE A 111 -15.49 -8.78 -5.06
N LYS A 112 -16.59 -9.54 -5.13
CA LYS A 112 -16.59 -10.88 -5.76
C LYS A 112 -16.24 -10.81 -7.25
N THR A 113 -16.86 -9.91 -8.02
CA THR A 113 -16.52 -9.79 -9.46
C THR A 113 -15.11 -9.25 -9.71
N LEU A 114 -14.57 -8.41 -8.81
CA LEU A 114 -13.18 -7.96 -8.88
C LEU A 114 -12.19 -9.10 -8.57
N THR A 115 -12.53 -9.95 -7.59
CA THR A 115 -11.74 -11.15 -7.26
C THR A 115 -11.76 -12.15 -8.42
N GLU A 116 -12.94 -12.48 -8.97
CA GLU A 116 -13.06 -13.37 -10.14
C GLU A 116 -12.29 -12.85 -11.37
N LYS A 117 -12.33 -11.53 -11.63
CA LYS A 117 -11.51 -10.90 -12.68
C LYS A 117 -10.02 -11.02 -12.39
N ARG A 118 -9.61 -10.78 -11.14
CA ARG A 118 -8.21 -10.89 -10.71
C ARG A 118 -7.68 -12.30 -10.94
N ASP A 119 -8.37 -13.32 -10.43
CA ASP A 119 -7.97 -14.72 -10.53
C ASP A 119 -7.89 -15.17 -12.00
N TYR A 120 -8.85 -14.73 -12.83
CA TYR A 120 -8.84 -14.93 -14.27
C TYR A 120 -7.65 -14.27 -14.98
N PHE A 121 -7.25 -13.06 -14.57
CA PHE A 121 -6.07 -12.39 -15.12
C PHE A 121 -4.77 -13.00 -14.61
N GLU A 122 -4.66 -13.37 -13.34
CA GLU A 122 -3.47 -14.05 -12.80
C GLU A 122 -3.27 -15.42 -13.46
N GLY A 123 -4.33 -16.22 -13.62
CA GLY A 123 -4.29 -17.48 -14.37
C GLY A 123 -3.89 -17.31 -15.83
N ARG A 124 -4.38 -16.26 -16.51
CA ARG A 124 -3.95 -15.92 -17.88
C ARG A 124 -2.48 -15.47 -17.93
N VAL A 125 -2.00 -14.71 -16.96
CA VAL A 125 -0.58 -14.28 -16.89
C VAL A 125 0.33 -15.48 -16.63
N ALA A 126 -0.05 -16.42 -15.76
CA ALA A 126 0.67 -17.67 -15.56
C ALA A 126 0.73 -18.50 -16.86
N PHE A 127 -0.41 -18.72 -17.50
CA PHE A 127 -0.50 -19.44 -18.78
C PHE A 127 0.37 -18.81 -19.88
N PHE A 128 0.38 -17.48 -20.02
CA PHE A 128 1.25 -16.79 -20.99
C PHE A 128 2.74 -16.84 -20.59
N LYS A 129 3.08 -16.81 -19.30
CA LYS A 129 4.45 -17.06 -18.83
C LYS A 129 4.93 -18.47 -19.20
N ASP A 130 4.09 -19.48 -19.01
CA ASP A 130 4.43 -20.87 -19.34
C ASP A 130 4.51 -21.11 -20.86
N GLN A 131 3.66 -20.44 -21.67
CA GLN A 131 3.85 -20.43 -23.13
C GLN A 131 5.15 -19.75 -23.54
N ILE A 132 5.50 -18.59 -22.97
CA ILE A 132 6.79 -17.93 -23.26
C ILE A 132 7.95 -18.84 -22.85
N LYS A 133 7.90 -19.42 -21.64
CA LYS A 133 8.94 -20.31 -21.10
C LYS A 133 9.14 -21.55 -21.99
N SER A 134 8.05 -22.20 -22.44
CA SER A 134 8.14 -23.36 -23.34
C SER A 134 8.59 -22.99 -24.77
N LEU A 135 8.12 -21.87 -25.33
CA LEU A 135 8.56 -21.37 -26.64
C LEU A 135 10.02 -20.93 -26.67
N VAL A 136 10.57 -20.48 -25.53
CA VAL A 136 11.98 -20.10 -25.39
C VAL A 136 12.85 -21.31 -25.05
N ALA A 137 12.46 -22.17 -24.11
CA ALA A 137 13.20 -23.40 -23.78
C ALA A 137 13.29 -24.38 -24.96
N GLY A 138 12.25 -24.44 -25.81
CA GLY A 138 12.29 -25.19 -27.07
C GLY A 138 13.22 -24.61 -28.15
N LYS A 139 13.87 -23.47 -27.90
CA LYS A 139 14.84 -22.81 -28.80
C LYS A 139 16.23 -22.63 -28.18
N ILE A 140 16.30 -22.49 -26.86
CA ILE A 140 17.53 -22.29 -26.09
C ILE A 140 17.53 -23.28 -24.91
N PRO A 141 18.26 -24.41 -25.00
CA PRO A 141 18.46 -25.29 -23.85
C PRO A 141 19.24 -24.57 -22.75
N ASP A 142 19.11 -25.06 -21.52
CA ASP A 142 19.82 -24.60 -20.32
C ASP A 142 19.64 -23.09 -19.99
N LEU A 143 18.60 -22.46 -20.54
CA LEU A 143 18.24 -21.09 -20.22
C LEU A 143 17.56 -21.01 -18.85
N ASN A 144 18.16 -20.23 -17.95
CA ASN A 144 17.74 -20.08 -16.55
C ASN A 144 17.08 -18.71 -16.30
N GLU A 145 16.18 -18.62 -15.32
CA GLU A 145 15.56 -17.37 -14.90
C GLU A 145 16.56 -16.50 -14.14
N LEU A 146 16.68 -15.23 -14.53
CA LEU A 146 17.62 -14.32 -13.88
C LEU A 146 16.95 -13.66 -12.67
N ILE A 147 17.50 -13.93 -11.49
CA ILE A 147 17.06 -13.32 -10.22
C ILE A 147 18.21 -12.47 -9.68
N PHE A 148 17.91 -11.23 -9.34
CA PHE A 148 18.86 -10.28 -8.77
C PHE A 148 19.01 -10.45 -7.27
N ASP A 149 20.22 -10.16 -6.78
CA ASP A 149 20.64 -10.14 -5.37
C ASP A 149 20.40 -11.46 -4.62
N GLN A 150 20.17 -12.56 -5.36
CA GLN A 150 20.04 -13.93 -4.86
C GLN A 150 21.25 -14.78 -5.27
N VAL A 151 21.66 -15.69 -4.38
CA VAL A 151 22.64 -16.74 -4.69
C VAL A 151 21.96 -17.84 -5.50
N ILE A 152 22.38 -17.97 -6.76
CA ILE A 152 22.02 -19.08 -7.64
C ILE A 152 23.10 -20.14 -7.51
N GLU A 153 22.77 -21.30 -6.94
CA GLU A 153 23.65 -22.46 -6.96
C GLU A 153 23.61 -23.13 -8.33
N VAL A 154 24.77 -23.26 -8.96
CA VAL A 154 24.93 -23.88 -10.28
C VAL A 154 25.53 -25.28 -10.12
N ASN A 155 26.60 -25.38 -9.31
CA ASN A 155 27.36 -26.60 -9.02
C ASN A 155 27.92 -27.37 -10.24
N GLN A 156 27.84 -26.81 -11.44
CA GLN A 156 28.24 -27.40 -12.72
C GLN A 156 29.69 -27.07 -13.08
N ASP A 157 30.43 -28.09 -13.54
CA ASP A 157 31.83 -28.00 -13.97
C ASP A 157 32.71 -27.28 -12.93
N TYR A 158 33.18 -26.07 -13.27
CA TYR A 158 34.01 -25.21 -12.43
C TYR A 158 33.23 -24.08 -11.73
N VAL A 159 31.92 -23.96 -11.95
CA VAL A 159 31.08 -22.89 -11.38
C VAL A 159 30.29 -23.44 -10.20
N LYS A 160 30.56 -22.90 -9.00
CA LYS A 160 29.82 -23.24 -7.80
C LYS A 160 28.53 -22.44 -7.72
N ASN A 161 28.64 -21.13 -7.52
CA ASN A 161 27.53 -20.20 -7.31
C ASN A 161 27.67 -18.95 -8.20
N LEU A 162 26.57 -18.28 -8.48
CA LEU A 162 26.52 -16.99 -9.18
C LEU A 162 25.48 -16.07 -8.51
N VAL A 163 25.77 -14.77 -8.45
CA VAL A 163 24.85 -13.71 -7.96
C VAL A 163 24.81 -12.61 -9.02
N PHE A 164 23.62 -12.22 -9.48
CA PHE A 164 23.43 -11.04 -10.34
C PHE A 164 23.11 -9.82 -9.49
N SER A 165 23.54 -8.63 -9.90
CA SER A 165 23.15 -7.36 -9.28
C SER A 165 22.94 -6.25 -10.32
N VAL A 166 22.25 -5.17 -9.93
CA VAL A 166 22.03 -3.99 -10.77
C VAL A 166 22.57 -2.75 -10.05
N SER A 167 23.56 -2.09 -10.65
CA SER A 167 23.99 -0.77 -10.20
C SER A 167 23.36 0.31 -11.09
N LYS A 168 22.82 1.37 -10.48
CA LYS A 168 22.27 2.54 -11.19
C LYS A 168 23.05 3.78 -10.77
N LYS A 169 23.57 4.52 -11.75
CA LYS A 169 24.35 5.74 -11.52
C LYS A 169 24.00 6.79 -12.56
N SER A 170 23.35 7.86 -12.11
CA SER A 170 22.68 8.81 -13.02
C SER A 170 21.77 8.04 -13.98
N ASP A 171 21.86 8.30 -15.28
CA ASP A 171 21.00 7.66 -16.29
C ASP A 171 21.51 6.27 -16.74
N GLN A 172 22.69 5.83 -16.29
CA GLN A 172 23.24 4.51 -16.64
C GLN A 172 22.78 3.43 -15.66
N THR A 173 22.05 2.45 -16.18
CA THR A 173 21.81 1.16 -15.51
C THR A 173 22.85 0.15 -15.99
N ARG A 174 23.60 -0.42 -15.05
CA ARG A 174 24.64 -1.41 -15.30
C ARG A 174 24.26 -2.73 -14.65
N TYR A 175 24.40 -3.81 -15.40
CA TYR A 175 24.18 -5.17 -14.94
C TYR A 175 25.53 -5.81 -14.62
N GLU A 176 25.62 -6.43 -13.45
CA GLU A 176 26.85 -6.98 -12.90
C GLU A 176 26.59 -8.39 -12.35
N TYR A 177 27.65 -9.17 -12.16
CA TYR A 177 27.56 -10.44 -11.46
C TYR A 177 28.84 -10.76 -10.69
N GLN A 178 28.65 -11.49 -9.59
CA GLN A 178 29.70 -12.16 -8.85
C GLN A 178 29.57 -13.66 -9.10
N ILE A 179 30.68 -14.33 -9.40
CA ILE A 179 30.72 -15.76 -9.69
C ILE A 179 31.80 -16.44 -8.83
N VAL A 180 31.44 -17.57 -8.24
CA VAL A 180 32.35 -18.38 -7.42
C VAL A 180 32.78 -19.58 -8.25
N LEU A 181 34.04 -19.57 -8.69
CA LEU A 181 34.66 -20.70 -9.37
C LEU A 181 35.31 -21.63 -8.34
N HIS A 182 35.30 -22.94 -8.61
CA HIS A 182 35.94 -23.94 -7.77
C HIS A 182 36.53 -25.09 -8.61
N ASN A 183 37.83 -25.36 -8.43
CA ASN A 183 38.50 -26.48 -9.06
C ASN A 183 38.42 -27.73 -8.17
N LYS A 184 37.48 -28.63 -8.47
CA LYS A 184 37.33 -29.95 -7.81
C LYS A 184 38.35 -31.00 -8.29
N THR A 185 39.20 -30.68 -9.26
CA THR A 185 40.08 -31.66 -9.93
C THR A 185 41.51 -31.66 -9.35
N PRO A 186 42.28 -32.75 -9.47
CA PRO A 186 43.68 -32.81 -9.02
C PRO A 186 44.68 -32.12 -9.97
N ILE A 187 44.21 -31.46 -11.03
CA ILE A 187 45.04 -30.76 -12.02
C ILE A 187 44.78 -29.25 -11.98
N VAL A 188 45.71 -28.45 -12.50
CA VAL A 188 45.53 -27.02 -12.70
C VAL A 188 44.59 -26.80 -13.90
N VAL A 189 43.61 -25.89 -13.78
CA VAL A 189 42.59 -25.63 -14.81
C VAL A 189 42.44 -24.14 -15.12
N GLN A 190 41.91 -23.79 -16.29
CA GLN A 190 41.65 -22.39 -16.69
C GLN A 190 40.21 -22.23 -17.23
N PRO A 191 39.19 -22.06 -16.36
CA PRO A 191 37.79 -22.12 -16.76
C PRO A 191 37.37 -20.98 -17.69
N ARG A 192 36.76 -21.31 -18.83
CA ARG A 192 36.32 -20.37 -19.86
C ARG A 192 34.82 -20.10 -19.76
N VAL A 193 34.44 -19.42 -18.68
CA VAL A 193 33.03 -19.05 -18.44
C VAL A 193 32.60 -17.88 -19.31
N LYS A 194 31.45 -18.03 -19.97
CA LYS A 194 30.68 -16.98 -20.64
C LYS A 194 29.27 -16.96 -20.05
N VAL A 195 28.74 -15.76 -19.83
CA VAL A 195 27.34 -15.55 -19.43
C VAL A 195 26.65 -14.70 -20.49
N LEU A 196 25.49 -15.14 -20.95
CA LEU A 196 24.67 -14.48 -21.95
C LEU A 196 23.37 -14.02 -21.30
N LEU A 197 22.95 -12.78 -21.57
CA LEU A 197 21.68 -12.23 -21.06
C LEU A 197 20.63 -12.16 -22.14
N PHE A 198 19.42 -12.59 -21.81
CA PHE A 198 18.26 -12.59 -22.70
C PHE A 198 17.07 -11.87 -22.05
N ASP A 199 16.25 -11.23 -22.88
CA ASP A 199 14.99 -10.63 -22.44
C ASP A 199 13.84 -11.67 -22.41
N ARG A 200 12.66 -11.22 -21.95
CA ARG A 200 11.41 -11.99 -21.94
C ARG A 200 10.94 -12.56 -23.28
N THR A 201 11.58 -12.21 -24.40
CA THR A 201 11.28 -12.73 -25.75
C THR A 201 12.28 -13.76 -26.25
N GLY A 202 13.34 -14.03 -25.47
CA GLY A 202 14.47 -14.88 -25.88
C GLY A 202 15.45 -14.17 -26.80
N LEU A 203 15.40 -12.84 -26.93
CA LEU A 203 16.41 -12.07 -27.64
C LEU A 203 17.63 -11.88 -26.74
N GLN A 204 18.83 -12.18 -27.23
CA GLN A 204 20.07 -11.85 -26.53
C GLN A 204 20.25 -10.33 -26.50
N ILE A 205 20.44 -9.77 -25.30
CA ILE A 205 20.62 -8.32 -25.08
C ILE A 205 21.96 -7.95 -24.46
N GLY A 206 22.73 -8.93 -23.96
CA GLY A 206 24.05 -8.69 -23.39
C GLY A 206 24.91 -9.94 -23.26
N ILE A 207 26.19 -9.72 -22.96
CA ILE A 207 27.22 -10.77 -22.88
C ILE A 207 28.32 -10.39 -21.88
N SER A 208 28.90 -11.40 -21.24
CA SER A 208 30.17 -11.30 -20.50
C SER A 208 31.01 -12.56 -20.73
N ASP A 209 32.33 -12.42 -20.84
CA ASP A 209 33.25 -13.51 -21.15
C ASP A 209 34.53 -13.37 -20.31
N LEU A 210 34.74 -14.28 -19.35
CA LEU A 210 35.79 -14.15 -18.32
C LEU A 210 37.22 -14.43 -18.84
N LYS A 211 37.39 -14.74 -20.14
CA LYS A 211 38.70 -14.92 -20.78
C LYS A 211 39.64 -13.72 -20.64
N GLY A 212 39.11 -12.52 -20.42
CA GLY A 212 39.89 -11.29 -20.27
C GLY A 212 40.56 -11.10 -18.90
N ILE A 213 40.16 -11.87 -17.87
CA ILE A 213 40.73 -11.75 -16.53
C ILE A 213 42.09 -12.45 -16.52
N LYS A 214 43.17 -11.67 -16.40
CA LYS A 214 44.52 -12.20 -16.15
C LYS A 214 44.49 -13.10 -14.92
N ASP A 215 45.28 -14.16 -14.97
CA ASP A 215 45.45 -15.13 -13.90
C ASP A 215 44.19 -15.94 -13.53
N ASN A 216 43.17 -16.05 -14.41
CA ASN A 216 42.01 -16.94 -14.26
C ASN A 216 42.33 -18.45 -14.39
N VAL A 217 43.47 -18.86 -13.82
CA VAL A 217 43.96 -20.22 -13.62
C VAL A 217 43.70 -20.60 -12.17
N LEU A 218 43.16 -21.79 -11.94
CA LEU A 218 42.83 -22.32 -10.62
C LEU A 218 43.69 -23.55 -10.30
N ILE A 219 44.34 -23.56 -9.13
CA ILE A 219 45.08 -24.73 -8.63
C ILE A 219 44.13 -25.79 -8.06
N PRO A 220 44.56 -27.06 -7.87
CA PRO A 220 43.71 -28.11 -7.29
C PRO A 220 43.09 -27.72 -5.96
N GLY A 221 41.79 -27.92 -5.81
CA GLY A 221 41.02 -27.56 -4.61
C GLY A 221 40.68 -26.07 -4.46
N GLU A 222 41.24 -25.18 -5.29
CA GLU A 222 41.03 -23.74 -5.15
C GLU A 222 39.56 -23.35 -5.31
N THR A 223 39.11 -22.37 -4.52
CA THR A 223 37.85 -21.63 -4.73
C THR A 223 38.18 -20.15 -4.88
N ARG A 224 37.70 -19.50 -5.95
CA ARG A 224 37.96 -18.08 -6.20
C ARG A 224 36.67 -17.36 -6.61
N SER A 225 36.41 -16.21 -6.00
CA SER A 225 35.34 -15.31 -6.41
C SER A 225 35.86 -14.30 -7.44
N LEU A 226 35.10 -14.09 -8.51
CA LEU A 226 35.33 -13.07 -9.52
C LEU A 226 34.10 -12.16 -9.62
N HIS A 227 34.30 -10.92 -10.04
CA HIS A 227 33.25 -9.96 -10.36
C HIS A 227 33.42 -9.51 -11.80
N ALA A 228 32.30 -9.33 -12.52
CA ALA A 228 32.30 -8.88 -13.90
C ALA A 228 31.03 -8.08 -14.23
N VAL A 229 31.14 -7.27 -15.28
CA VAL A 229 30.08 -6.41 -15.82
C VAL A 229 29.61 -6.99 -17.15
N PHE A 230 28.33 -6.82 -17.48
CA PHE A 230 27.80 -7.14 -18.79
C PHE A 230 27.99 -6.00 -19.78
N ASP A 231 28.43 -6.34 -20.99
CA ASP A 231 28.23 -5.51 -22.17
C ASP A 231 26.76 -5.67 -22.61
N ILE A 232 26.03 -4.56 -22.70
CA ILE A 232 24.59 -4.52 -23.01
C ILE A 232 24.42 -3.85 -24.36
N SER A 233 23.97 -4.61 -25.35
CA SER A 233 23.85 -4.14 -26.74
C SER A 233 22.51 -3.45 -27.05
N LEU A 234 21.54 -3.46 -26.12
CA LEU A 234 20.22 -2.82 -26.26
C LEU A 234 19.79 -2.13 -24.96
N GLU A 235 20.08 -0.84 -24.83
CA GLU A 235 19.88 -0.04 -23.60
C GLU A 235 18.44 0.04 -23.07
N ASN A 236 17.44 -0.28 -23.91
CA ASN A 236 16.00 -0.23 -23.57
C ASN A 236 15.36 -1.61 -23.32
N ARG A 237 16.15 -2.66 -23.00
CA ARG A 237 15.62 -3.99 -22.66
C ARG A 237 16.13 -4.47 -21.30
N LEU A 238 15.22 -5.03 -20.50
CA LEU A 238 15.54 -5.62 -19.21
C LEU A 238 15.89 -7.10 -19.38
N PRO A 239 17.01 -7.59 -18.81
CA PRO A 239 17.29 -9.02 -18.80
C PRO A 239 16.28 -9.74 -17.91
N THR A 240 15.85 -10.92 -18.36
CA THR A 240 14.86 -11.79 -17.71
C THR A 240 15.40 -13.21 -17.54
N TYR A 241 16.31 -13.62 -18.42
CA TYR A 241 16.92 -14.93 -18.42
C TYR A 241 18.42 -14.84 -18.66
N PHE A 242 19.16 -15.89 -18.28
CA PHE A 242 20.58 -16.05 -18.59
C PHE A 242 20.90 -17.45 -19.09
N LEU A 243 21.93 -17.56 -19.92
CA LEU A 243 22.58 -18.83 -20.26
C LEU A 243 24.02 -18.78 -19.77
N LEU A 244 24.40 -19.78 -18.98
CA LEU A 244 25.79 -20.00 -18.55
C LEU A 244 26.44 -20.99 -19.51
N MET A 245 27.64 -20.66 -20.00
CA MET A 245 28.45 -21.56 -20.80
C MET A 245 29.82 -21.73 -20.14
N VAL A 246 30.18 -22.96 -19.76
CA VAL A 246 31.49 -23.31 -19.20
C VAL A 246 32.24 -24.18 -20.21
N LYS A 247 33.56 -23.98 -20.32
CA LYS A 247 34.53 -24.72 -21.15
C LYS A 247 35.93 -24.64 -20.53
#